data_AF-A0A0G1YAH9-F1
#
_entry.id   AF-A0A0G1YAH9-F1
#
_cell.length_a   1.000
_cell.length_b   1.000
_cell.length_c   1.000
_cell.angle_alpha   90.00
_cell.angle_beta   90.00
_cell.angle_gamma   90.00
#
_symmetry.space_group_name_H-M   'P 1'
#
loop_
_entity.id
_entity.type
_entity.pdbx_description
1 polymer ?
#
loop_
_entity_poly.entity_id
_entity_poly.type
_entity_poly.pdbx_seq_one_letter_code
_entity_poly.pdbx_strand_id
1 'polypeptide(L)'
;MQSSGTAQQVARWVALGAFFLIPLAPLVVANSYFFPFITGKAFYLRILIEIAAVAWIVLALLDKEYRPRFSWIGAAVIGFVVWMFIADAFALNAVKAFWSNFERMEGWVLLVHLLGLFFAMSAVLRVEKKWRAWFLASLGVAVVISGYALLQLNGSLAIHQGSVRIDATLGNSAYLAIYFLFSIFIALWLALTEKYSWLKWSLIALAVIETILLFYTETRGTVIGLTLGLTLAALLTAVTASRRARGYAAGALALILVLAGGFYLARDSSFVQNNHVLQRIASISLADGQTRFTIWSMAFEGVRERPLIGWGQEGFNYVFNKYYDPSLYNQEPWFDRAHNAFALRYGFRTALEESRTLAP
;
A
#
# COMPACT_ATOMS: atom_id res chain seq x y z
N MET A 1 8.85 -13.88 38.37
CA MET A 1 9.50 -13.98 37.04
C MET A 1 10.14 -15.34 36.95
N GLN A 2 9.49 -16.32 36.31
CA GLN A 2 10.17 -17.58 35.98
C GLN A 2 11.27 -17.23 34.98
N SER A 3 12.51 -17.67 35.21
CA SER A 3 13.60 -17.52 34.25
C SER A 3 13.18 -18.20 32.96
N SER A 4 12.90 -17.41 31.92
CA SER A 4 12.62 -17.95 30.59
C SER A 4 13.81 -18.79 30.16
N GLY A 5 13.56 -20.02 29.72
CA GLY A 5 14.62 -20.91 29.26
C GLY A 5 15.41 -20.27 28.12
N THR A 6 16.70 -20.59 28.02
CA THR A 6 17.62 -20.00 27.02
C THR A 6 17.04 -20.01 25.60
N ALA A 7 16.38 -21.10 25.19
CA ALA A 7 15.73 -21.23 23.89
C ALA A 7 14.61 -20.19 23.66
N GLN A 8 13.80 -19.91 24.69
CA GLN A 8 12.73 -18.91 24.60
C GLN A 8 13.30 -17.51 24.43
N GLN A 9 14.39 -17.18 25.15
CA GLN A 9 15.03 -15.87 25.03
C GLN A 9 15.66 -15.67 23.65
N VAL A 10 16.33 -16.69 23.12
CA VAL A 10 16.90 -16.65 21.77
C VAL A 10 15.81 -16.43 20.73
N ALA A 11 14.75 -17.25 20.74
CA ALA A 11 13.64 -17.12 19.79
C ALA A 11 12.96 -15.74 19.89
N ARG A 12 12.77 -15.21 21.11
CA ARG A 12 12.23 -13.87 21.35
C ARG A 12 13.07 -12.78 20.68
N TRP A 13 14.38 -12.77 20.91
CA TRP A 13 15.25 -11.75 20.34
C TRP A 13 15.45 -11.90 18.83
N VAL A 14 15.46 -13.12 18.31
CA VAL A 14 15.48 -13.37 16.86
C VAL A 14 14.22 -12.83 16.19
N ALA A 15 13.03 -13.12 16.74
CA ALA A 15 11.77 -12.62 16.20
C ALA A 15 11.73 -11.07 16.25
N LEU A 16 12.04 -10.48 17.41
CA LEU A 16 12.08 -9.02 17.56
C LEU A 16 13.12 -8.38 16.63
N GLY A 17 14.32 -8.95 16.52
CA GLY A 17 15.35 -8.47 15.60
C GLY A 17 14.85 -8.45 14.16
N ALA A 18 14.28 -9.56 13.68
CA ALA A 18 13.71 -9.64 12.34
C ALA A 18 12.60 -8.60 12.12
N PHE A 19 11.66 -8.43 13.06
CA PHE A 19 10.58 -7.44 12.93
C PHE A 19 11.09 -6.00 12.87
N PHE A 20 12.13 -5.66 13.62
CA PHE A 20 12.69 -4.30 13.62
C PHE A 20 13.66 -4.04 12.45
N LEU A 21 14.10 -5.10 11.76
CA LEU A 21 14.83 -5.00 10.49
C LEU A 21 13.88 -4.85 9.30
N ILE A 22 12.68 -5.44 9.31
CA ILE A 22 11.70 -5.34 8.20
C ILE A 22 11.47 -3.90 7.72
N PRO A 23 11.28 -2.87 8.59
CA PRO A 23 11.09 -1.50 8.14
C PRO A 23 12.24 -0.92 7.30
N LEU A 24 13.44 -1.51 7.31
CA LEU A 24 14.57 -1.11 6.47
C LEU A 24 14.41 -1.55 5.02
N ALA A 25 13.44 -2.40 4.69
CA ALA A 25 13.25 -2.91 3.32
C ALA A 25 13.19 -1.80 2.23
N PRO A 26 12.54 -0.64 2.44
CA PRO A 26 12.54 0.45 1.46
C PRO A 26 13.93 1.01 1.13
N LEU A 27 14.92 0.87 2.03
CA LEU A 27 16.29 1.34 1.85
C LEU A 27 17.18 0.37 1.07
N VAL A 28 16.77 -0.90 0.93
CA VAL A 28 17.57 -1.92 0.26
C VAL A 28 17.52 -1.70 -1.25
N VAL A 29 18.65 -1.41 -1.88
CA VAL A 29 18.77 -1.30 -3.36
C VAL A 29 19.89 -2.21 -3.83
N ALA A 30 19.59 -3.12 -4.76
CA ALA A 30 20.53 -4.11 -5.27
C ALA A 30 20.94 -3.78 -6.71
N ASN A 31 21.84 -2.81 -6.88
CA ASN A 31 22.27 -2.31 -8.20
C ASN A 31 22.91 -3.37 -9.12
N SER A 32 23.36 -4.50 -8.56
CA SER A 32 23.89 -5.62 -9.34
C SER A 32 22.81 -6.51 -9.98
N TYR A 33 21.53 -6.33 -9.62
CA TYR A 33 20.41 -7.12 -10.15
C TYR A 33 19.73 -6.38 -11.31
N PHE A 34 19.07 -7.14 -12.19
CA PHE A 34 18.33 -6.57 -13.33
C PHE A 34 17.16 -5.66 -12.91
N PHE A 35 16.54 -5.92 -11.74
CA PHE A 35 15.53 -5.06 -11.13
C PHE A 35 16.01 -4.54 -9.76
N PRO A 36 16.87 -3.50 -9.72
CA PRO A 36 17.56 -3.06 -8.51
C PRO A 36 16.65 -2.67 -7.35
N PHE A 37 15.48 -2.11 -7.68
CA PHE A 37 14.54 -1.55 -6.71
C PHE A 37 13.51 -2.55 -6.19
N ILE A 38 13.46 -3.77 -6.72
CA ILE A 38 12.42 -4.75 -6.36
C ILE A 38 13.02 -6.05 -5.85
N THR A 39 13.84 -6.73 -6.66
CA THR A 39 14.26 -8.11 -6.38
C THR A 39 15.01 -8.22 -5.05
N GLY A 40 15.98 -7.34 -4.79
CA GLY A 40 16.76 -7.34 -3.55
C GLY A 40 15.90 -7.10 -2.31
N LYS A 41 14.95 -6.15 -2.39
CA LYS A 41 14.01 -5.86 -1.28
C LYS A 41 13.09 -7.02 -0.98
N ALA A 42 12.58 -7.67 -2.01
CA ALA A 42 11.68 -8.80 -1.85
C ALA A 42 12.38 -9.99 -1.18
N PHE A 43 13.61 -10.31 -1.58
CA PHE A 43 14.41 -11.34 -0.90
C PHE A 43 14.71 -10.96 0.56
N TYR A 44 15.16 -9.73 0.80
CA TYR A 44 15.37 -9.21 2.15
C TYR A 44 14.14 -9.39 3.04
N LEU A 45 12.96 -8.98 2.54
CA LEU A 45 11.70 -9.11 3.26
C LEU A 45 11.33 -10.58 3.50
N ARG A 46 11.39 -11.44 2.48
CA ARG A 46 11.03 -12.86 2.60
C ARG A 46 11.90 -13.59 3.62
N ILE A 47 13.23 -13.40 3.57
CA ILE A 47 14.17 -14.02 4.51
C ILE A 47 13.86 -13.59 5.95
N LEU A 48 13.63 -12.29 6.19
CA LEU A 48 13.29 -11.81 7.53
C LEU A 48 11.95 -12.34 8.02
N ILE A 49 10.96 -12.48 7.14
CA ILE A 49 9.67 -13.08 7.46
C ILE A 49 9.85 -14.55 7.85
N GLU A 50 10.63 -15.32 7.09
CA GLU A 50 10.90 -16.74 7.40
C GLU A 50 11.59 -16.88 8.76
N ILE A 51 12.64 -16.10 9.02
CA ILE A 51 13.34 -16.07 10.32
C ILE A 51 12.35 -15.74 11.44
N ALA A 52 11.53 -14.71 11.26
CA ALA A 52 10.56 -14.29 12.26
C ALA A 52 9.46 -15.34 12.49
N ALA A 53 8.97 -15.98 11.44
CA ALA A 53 7.95 -17.01 11.51
C ALA A 53 8.47 -18.26 12.23
N VAL A 54 9.67 -18.73 11.91
CA VAL A 54 10.31 -19.86 12.59
C VAL A 54 10.52 -19.56 14.06
N ALA A 55 11.07 -18.38 14.39
CA ALA A 55 11.27 -17.95 15.77
C ALA A 55 9.94 -17.84 16.53
N TRP A 56 8.89 -17.33 15.90
CA TRP A 56 7.54 -17.28 16.47
C TRP A 56 6.95 -18.67 16.71
N ILE A 57 7.12 -19.62 15.79
CA ILE A 57 6.65 -21.01 15.98
C ILE A 57 7.30 -21.61 17.23
N VAL A 58 8.62 -21.44 17.40
CA VAL A 58 9.33 -21.88 18.62
C VAL A 58 8.73 -21.23 19.86
N LEU A 59 8.49 -19.92 19.85
CA LEU A 59 7.83 -19.23 20.98
C LEU A 59 6.43 -19.75 21.26
N ALA A 60 5.60 -19.99 20.25
CA ALA A 60 4.23 -20.47 20.39
C ALA A 60 4.14 -21.91 20.92
N LEU A 61 5.18 -22.73 20.67
CA LEU A 61 5.34 -24.07 21.23
C LEU A 61 5.78 -24.01 22.70
N LEU A 62 6.74 -23.15 23.04
CA LEU A 62 7.29 -23.01 24.39
C LEU A 62 6.35 -22.27 25.36
N ASP A 63 5.59 -21.29 24.86
CA ASP A 63 4.77 -20.41 25.67
C ASP A 63 3.42 -20.13 25.00
N LYS A 64 2.33 -20.47 25.72
CA LYS A 64 0.95 -20.34 25.24
C LYS A 64 0.56 -18.89 24.97
N GLU A 65 1.22 -17.90 25.58
CA GLU A 65 0.92 -16.49 25.35
C GLU A 65 1.21 -16.02 23.92
N TYR A 66 2.18 -16.66 23.25
CA TYR A 66 2.60 -16.38 21.88
C TYR A 66 1.79 -17.11 20.81
N ARG A 67 0.81 -17.92 21.20
CA ARG A 67 -0.08 -18.57 20.24
C ARG A 67 -1.01 -17.53 19.58
N PRO A 68 -1.36 -17.72 18.30
CA PRO A 68 -2.28 -16.83 17.63
C PRO A 68 -3.65 -16.89 18.33
N ARG A 69 -4.27 -15.73 18.52
CA ARG A 69 -5.64 -15.64 19.04
C ARG A 69 -6.60 -15.62 17.86
N PHE A 70 -7.70 -16.36 17.97
CA PHE A 70 -8.74 -16.33 16.94
C PHE A 70 -9.26 -14.92 16.75
N SER A 71 -9.44 -14.52 15.49
CA SER A 71 -10.13 -13.30 15.09
C SER A 71 -10.75 -13.51 13.72
N TRP A 72 -11.90 -12.89 13.48
CA TRP A 72 -12.54 -12.91 12.17
C TRP A 72 -11.66 -12.33 11.07
N ILE A 73 -10.81 -11.35 11.41
CA ILE A 73 -9.78 -10.81 10.50
C ILE A 73 -8.78 -11.90 10.14
N GLY A 74 -8.22 -12.61 11.12
CA GLY A 74 -7.29 -13.72 10.87
C GLY A 74 -7.92 -14.82 10.02
N ALA A 75 -9.18 -15.19 10.30
CA ALA A 75 -9.93 -16.16 9.51
C ALA A 75 -10.13 -15.68 8.05
N ALA A 76 -10.48 -14.42 7.84
CA ALA A 76 -10.64 -13.84 6.51
C ALA A 76 -9.32 -13.82 5.72
N VAL A 77 -8.20 -13.46 6.36
CA VAL A 77 -6.88 -13.47 5.72
C VAL A 77 -6.44 -14.89 5.37
N ILE A 78 -6.65 -15.88 6.25
CA ILE A 78 -6.39 -17.30 5.93
C ILE A 78 -7.25 -17.73 4.74
N GLY A 79 -8.57 -17.50 4.81
CA GLY A 79 -9.51 -17.89 3.75
C GLY A 79 -9.12 -17.28 2.41
N PHE A 80 -8.68 -16.02 2.40
CA PHE A 80 -8.16 -15.35 1.22
C PHE A 80 -6.89 -15.99 0.66
N VAL A 81 -5.90 -16.31 1.50
CA VAL A 81 -4.65 -16.95 1.04
C VAL A 81 -4.90 -18.36 0.52
N VAL A 82 -5.79 -19.12 1.16
CA VAL A 82 -6.23 -20.45 0.68
C VAL A 82 -7.01 -20.33 -0.63
N TRP A 83 -7.91 -19.35 -0.75
CA TRP A 83 -8.63 -19.11 -1.99
C TRP A 83 -7.67 -18.78 -3.14
N MET A 84 -6.66 -17.95 -2.89
CA MET A 84 -5.64 -17.64 -3.88
C MET A 84 -4.78 -18.84 -4.25
N PHE A 85 -4.45 -19.71 -3.30
CA PHE A 85 -3.76 -20.96 -3.60
C PHE A 85 -4.55 -21.77 -4.64
N ILE A 86 -5.86 -21.90 -4.43
CA ILE A 86 -6.75 -22.63 -5.34
C ILE A 86 -6.80 -21.91 -6.70
N ALA A 87 -7.06 -20.61 -6.71
CA ALA A 87 -7.10 -19.81 -7.95
C ALA A 87 -5.80 -19.94 -8.78
N ASP A 88 -4.64 -19.87 -8.12
CA ASP A 88 -3.33 -19.92 -8.75
C ASP A 88 -2.95 -21.33 -9.20
N ALA A 89 -3.42 -22.38 -8.50
CA ALA A 89 -3.24 -23.77 -8.90
C ALA A 89 -4.01 -24.13 -10.18
N PHE A 90 -5.16 -23.48 -10.41
CA PHE A 90 -5.96 -23.64 -11.62
C PHE A 90 -5.71 -22.55 -12.68
N ALA A 91 -4.68 -21.72 -12.50
CA ALA A 91 -4.30 -20.71 -13.46
C ALA A 91 -3.74 -21.33 -14.76
N LEU A 92 -3.87 -20.62 -15.89
CA LEU A 92 -3.28 -21.05 -17.16
C LEU A 92 -1.75 -21.21 -17.08
N ASN A 93 -1.10 -20.42 -16.23
CA ASN A 93 0.30 -20.56 -15.90
C ASN A 93 0.47 -20.53 -14.37
N ALA A 94 0.26 -21.70 -13.75
CA ALA A 94 0.38 -21.86 -12.31
C ALA A 94 1.77 -21.44 -11.78
N VAL A 95 2.85 -21.79 -12.48
CA VAL A 95 4.22 -21.41 -12.04
C VAL A 95 4.35 -19.90 -11.92
N LYS A 96 3.90 -19.14 -12.93
CA LYS A 96 3.91 -17.68 -12.91
C LYS A 96 2.97 -17.11 -11.83
N ALA A 97 1.80 -17.71 -11.63
CA ALA A 97 0.85 -17.26 -10.60
C ALA A 97 1.41 -17.44 -9.17
N PHE A 98 2.08 -18.55 -8.90
CA PHE A 98 2.70 -18.82 -7.60
C PHE A 98 3.93 -17.93 -7.34
N TRP A 99 4.82 -17.84 -8.32
CA TRP A 99 6.16 -17.25 -8.12
C TRP A 99 6.28 -15.80 -8.59
N SER A 100 5.34 -15.32 -9.40
CA SER A 100 5.43 -14.05 -10.13
C SER A 100 6.68 -14.01 -11.01
N ASN A 101 7.31 -12.84 -11.13
CA ASN A 101 8.55 -12.61 -11.84
C ASN A 101 9.49 -11.75 -10.97
N PHE A 102 10.72 -11.53 -11.42
CA PHE A 102 11.70 -10.73 -10.67
C PHE A 102 11.40 -9.22 -10.67
N GLU A 103 10.63 -8.72 -11.64
CA GLU A 103 10.20 -7.32 -11.73
C GLU A 103 9.28 -6.94 -10.58
N ARG A 104 8.45 -7.87 -10.09
CA ARG A 104 7.44 -7.59 -9.06
C ARG A 104 7.60 -8.40 -7.79
N MET A 105 8.08 -9.65 -7.90
CA MET A 105 8.27 -10.56 -6.78
C MET A 105 7.02 -10.69 -5.89
N GLU A 106 5.84 -10.68 -6.52
CA GLU A 106 4.57 -10.90 -5.84
C GLU A 106 4.24 -12.40 -5.79
N GLY A 107 3.10 -12.81 -6.34
CA GLY A 107 2.68 -14.21 -6.40
C GLY A 107 2.09 -14.72 -5.09
N TRP A 108 1.54 -15.93 -5.14
CA TRP A 108 1.08 -16.63 -3.94
C TRP A 108 2.17 -16.76 -2.87
N VAL A 109 3.43 -16.93 -3.32
CA VAL A 109 4.59 -16.99 -2.42
C VAL A 109 4.67 -15.74 -1.54
N LEU A 110 4.49 -14.53 -2.08
CA LEU A 110 4.45 -13.33 -1.24
C LEU A 110 3.25 -13.37 -0.26
N LEU A 111 2.08 -13.82 -0.70
CA LEU A 111 0.89 -13.89 0.16
C LEU A 111 1.09 -14.80 1.37
N VAL A 112 1.69 -15.98 1.21
CA VAL A 112 1.94 -16.89 2.33
C VAL A 112 3.00 -16.35 3.30
N HIS A 113 4.00 -15.61 2.79
CA HIS A 113 4.94 -14.88 3.65
C HIS A 113 4.22 -13.80 4.48
N LEU A 114 3.38 -12.98 3.84
CA LEU A 114 2.62 -11.95 4.54
C LEU A 114 1.64 -12.55 5.57
N LEU A 115 1.09 -13.75 5.31
CA LEU A 115 0.28 -14.50 6.28
C LEU A 115 1.10 -14.89 7.51
N GLY A 116 2.29 -15.46 7.31
CA GLY A 116 3.22 -15.81 8.38
C GLY A 116 3.61 -14.58 9.19
N LEU A 117 3.94 -13.48 8.52
CA LEU A 117 4.28 -12.20 9.15
C LEU A 117 3.13 -11.65 9.98
N PHE A 118 1.90 -11.68 9.45
CA PHE A 118 0.70 -11.21 10.14
C PHE A 118 0.50 -11.92 11.49
N PHE A 119 0.58 -13.26 11.51
CA PHE A 119 0.42 -14.01 12.76
C PHE A 119 1.62 -13.84 13.70
N ALA A 120 2.84 -13.89 13.17
CA ALA A 120 4.04 -13.74 13.98
C ALA A 120 4.11 -12.36 14.66
N MET A 121 3.90 -11.27 13.91
CA MET A 121 3.88 -9.91 14.48
C MET A 121 2.71 -9.71 15.44
N SER A 122 1.50 -10.16 15.08
CA SER A 122 0.32 -9.98 15.94
C SER A 122 0.41 -10.71 17.28
N ALA A 123 1.08 -11.86 17.30
CA ALA A 123 1.36 -12.56 18.54
C ALA A 123 2.50 -11.90 19.32
N VAL A 124 3.69 -11.80 18.73
CA VAL A 124 4.91 -11.40 19.44
C VAL A 124 4.85 -9.94 19.89
N LEU A 125 4.52 -8.99 18.99
CA LEU A 125 4.51 -7.56 19.35
C LEU A 125 3.40 -7.22 20.35
N ARG A 126 2.32 -8.03 20.42
CA ARG A 126 1.29 -7.91 21.45
C ARG A 126 1.80 -8.35 22.81
N VAL A 127 2.39 -9.54 22.92
CA VAL A 127 2.93 -10.07 24.18
C VAL A 127 4.05 -9.15 24.70
N GLU A 128 4.93 -8.74 23.81
CA GLU A 128 6.07 -7.87 24.11
C GLU A 128 5.69 -6.39 24.28
N LYS A 129 4.44 -6.02 23.96
CA LYS A 129 3.94 -4.63 23.97
C LYS A 129 4.81 -3.68 23.13
N LYS A 130 5.29 -4.15 21.97
CA LYS A 130 6.24 -3.44 21.09
C LYS A 130 5.63 -2.78 19.86
N TRP A 131 4.32 -2.87 19.65
CA TRP A 131 3.64 -2.21 18.51
C TRP A 131 4.02 -0.73 18.35
N ARG A 132 3.98 0.03 19.45
CA ARG A 132 4.35 1.44 19.43
C ARG A 132 5.80 1.66 19.00
N ALA A 133 6.72 0.86 19.52
CA ALA A 133 8.15 0.96 19.20
C ALA A 133 8.41 0.58 17.73
N TRP A 134 7.69 -0.41 17.21
CA TRP A 134 7.80 -0.83 15.81
C TRP A 134 7.34 0.27 14.85
N PHE A 135 6.20 0.92 15.13
CA PHE A 135 5.75 2.06 14.32
C PHE A 135 6.74 3.23 14.37
N LEU A 136 7.31 3.55 15.53
CA LEU A 136 8.37 4.56 15.63
C LEU A 136 9.62 4.18 14.83
N ALA A 137 10.04 2.91 14.85
CA ALA A 137 11.16 2.44 14.04
C ALA A 137 10.85 2.60 12.54
N SER A 138 9.63 2.26 12.11
CA SER A 138 9.18 2.48 10.73
C SER A 138 9.18 3.95 10.33
N LEU A 139 8.72 4.86 11.20
CA LEU A 139 8.79 6.31 10.96
C LEU A 139 10.23 6.83 10.96
N GLY A 140 11.12 6.24 11.77
CA GLY A 140 12.55 6.53 11.73
C GLY A 140 13.16 6.22 10.36
N VAL A 141 12.76 5.12 9.73
CA VAL A 141 13.15 4.84 8.34
C VAL A 141 12.52 5.83 7.36
N ALA A 142 11.26 6.23 7.61
CA ALA A 142 10.58 7.20 6.76
C ALA A 142 11.25 8.58 6.76
N VAL A 143 11.88 8.99 7.87
CA VAL A 143 12.75 10.18 7.93
C VAL A 143 13.93 10.05 6.97
N VAL A 144 14.59 8.88 6.91
CA VAL A 144 15.72 8.63 5.99
C VAL A 144 15.24 8.68 4.54
N ILE A 145 14.10 8.05 4.24
CA ILE A 145 13.48 8.10 2.91
C ILE A 145 13.10 9.54 2.52
N SER A 146 12.56 10.32 3.46
CA SER A 146 12.26 11.74 3.26
C SER A 146 13.53 12.55 2.96
N GLY A 147 14.63 12.27 3.65
CA GLY A 147 15.93 12.87 3.37
C GLY A 147 16.43 12.56 1.95
N TYR A 148 16.33 11.30 1.52
CA TYR A 148 16.69 10.89 0.16
C TYR A 148 15.82 11.63 -0.89
N ALA A 149 14.51 11.70 -0.65
CA ALA A 149 13.57 12.40 -1.53
C ALA A 149 13.86 13.91 -1.64
N LEU A 150 14.26 14.56 -0.54
CA LEU A 150 14.71 15.96 -0.56
C LEU A 150 16.01 16.15 -1.37
N LEU A 151 16.94 15.20 -1.29
CA LEU A 151 18.15 15.21 -2.11
C LEU A 151 17.88 14.95 -3.59
N GLN A 152 16.78 14.28 -3.95
CA GLN A 152 16.32 14.23 -5.34
C GLN A 152 15.76 15.58 -5.80
N LEU A 153 14.96 16.25 -4.96
CA LEU A 153 14.38 17.55 -5.29
C LEU A 153 15.42 18.65 -5.51
N ASN A 154 16.53 18.63 -4.76
CA ASN A 154 17.61 19.59 -4.94
C ASN A 154 18.63 19.19 -6.02
N GLY A 155 18.42 18.07 -6.73
CA GLY A 155 19.29 17.58 -7.78
C GLY A 155 20.58 16.88 -7.33
N SER A 156 20.78 16.65 -6.03
CA SER A 156 21.97 15.95 -5.51
C SER A 156 21.93 14.45 -5.80
N LEU A 157 20.73 13.86 -5.92
CA LEU A 157 20.52 12.46 -6.27
C LEU A 157 19.67 12.34 -7.52
N ALA A 158 19.94 11.31 -8.32
CA ALA A 158 19.18 11.02 -9.52
C ALA A 158 17.75 10.59 -9.19
N ILE A 159 16.81 11.01 -10.03
CA ILE A 159 15.45 10.45 -10.12
C ILE A 159 15.51 9.32 -11.14
N HIS A 160 14.98 8.16 -10.80
CA HIS A 160 15.06 6.97 -11.65
C HIS A 160 13.81 6.81 -12.53
N GLN A 161 12.65 7.26 -12.03
CA GLN A 161 11.38 7.21 -12.72
C GLN A 161 11.04 8.53 -13.40
N GLY A 162 11.61 8.73 -14.59
CA GLY A 162 11.47 9.97 -15.36
C GLY A 162 12.39 11.06 -14.82
N SER A 163 12.08 12.33 -15.09
CA SER A 163 12.97 13.46 -14.79
C SER A 163 12.52 14.35 -13.61
N VAL A 164 11.24 14.29 -13.23
CA VAL A 164 10.64 15.25 -12.28
C VAL A 164 9.95 14.59 -11.08
N ARG A 165 9.64 13.30 -11.16
CA ARG A 165 8.83 12.59 -10.16
C ARG A 165 9.72 11.84 -9.19
N ILE A 166 9.88 12.38 -7.98
CA ILE A 166 10.72 11.73 -6.97
C ILE A 166 10.23 10.32 -6.66
N ASP A 167 11.18 9.42 -6.45
CA ASP A 167 10.94 7.99 -6.26
C ASP A 167 11.80 7.36 -5.17
N ALA A 168 12.76 8.11 -4.64
CA ALA A 168 13.74 7.73 -3.64
C ALA A 168 14.35 6.35 -3.93
N THR A 169 14.73 5.62 -2.87
CA THR A 169 15.18 4.23 -3.01
C THR A 169 14.05 3.28 -3.39
N LEU A 170 12.79 3.73 -3.52
CA LEU A 170 11.69 2.87 -3.98
C LEU A 170 11.71 2.63 -5.49
N GLY A 171 12.35 3.51 -6.27
CA GLY A 171 12.46 3.39 -7.74
C GLY A 171 11.13 3.51 -8.48
N ASN A 172 10.06 3.87 -7.76
CA ASN A 172 8.77 4.19 -8.31
C ASN A 172 8.06 5.23 -7.43
N SER A 173 7.77 6.39 -8.00
CA SER A 173 7.00 7.50 -7.44
C SER A 173 5.64 7.10 -6.86
N ALA A 174 4.92 6.15 -7.47
CA ALA A 174 3.65 5.69 -6.91
C ALA A 174 3.86 4.84 -5.64
N TYR A 175 4.93 4.03 -5.59
CA TYR A 175 5.30 3.28 -4.38
C TYR A 175 5.74 4.23 -3.26
N LEU A 176 6.56 5.24 -3.59
CA LEU A 176 6.96 6.28 -2.64
C LEU A 176 5.75 7.07 -2.12
N ALA A 177 4.82 7.44 -3.00
CA ALA A 177 3.62 8.18 -2.63
C ALA A 177 2.74 7.41 -1.65
N ILE A 178 2.52 6.11 -1.90
CA ILE A 178 1.74 5.24 -1.01
C ILE A 178 2.48 5.06 0.32
N TYR A 179 3.81 4.88 0.29
CA TYR A 179 4.64 4.80 1.49
C TYR A 179 4.48 6.04 2.38
N PHE A 180 4.60 7.25 1.81
CA PHE A 180 4.36 8.49 2.54
C PHE A 180 2.92 8.62 3.02
N LEU A 181 1.93 8.22 2.23
CA LEU A 181 0.52 8.25 2.65
C LEU A 181 0.31 7.47 3.96
N PHE A 182 0.83 6.25 4.05
CA PHE A 182 0.75 5.46 5.28
C PHE A 182 1.57 6.09 6.41
N SER A 183 2.78 6.57 6.13
CA SER A 183 3.67 7.21 7.11
C SER A 183 3.01 8.45 7.74
N ILE A 184 2.38 9.32 6.94
CA ILE A 184 1.62 10.50 7.36
C ILE A 184 0.53 10.09 8.36
N PHE A 185 -0.33 9.13 8.02
CA PHE A 185 -1.43 8.73 8.91
C PHE A 185 -0.92 8.08 10.20
N ILE A 186 0.16 7.28 10.14
CA ILE A 186 0.77 6.67 11.33
C ILE A 186 1.40 7.76 12.22
N ALA A 187 2.11 8.72 11.65
CA ALA A 187 2.73 9.82 12.37
C ALA A 187 1.67 10.69 13.06
N LEU A 188 0.60 11.05 12.35
CA LEU A 188 -0.52 11.81 12.92
C LEU A 188 -1.23 11.02 14.03
N TRP A 189 -1.51 9.73 13.82
CA TRP A 189 -2.14 8.89 14.83
C TRP A 189 -1.30 8.80 16.12
N LEU A 190 0.01 8.57 15.99
CA LEU A 190 0.91 8.54 17.15
C LEU A 190 0.98 9.93 17.82
N ALA A 191 1.04 11.02 17.04
CA ALA A 191 1.07 12.39 17.58
C ALA A 191 -0.17 12.75 18.41
N LEU A 192 -1.34 12.20 18.08
CA LEU A 192 -2.59 12.40 18.84
C LEU A 192 -2.56 11.78 20.23
N THR A 193 -1.78 10.72 20.41
CA THR A 193 -1.70 9.97 21.67
C THR A 193 -0.40 10.23 22.45
N GLU A 194 0.50 11.04 21.87
CA GLU A 194 1.82 11.30 22.42
C GLU A 194 1.78 12.30 23.58
N LYS A 195 2.52 11.97 24.64
CA LYS A 195 2.66 12.78 25.85
C LYS A 195 3.88 13.71 25.78
N TYR A 196 4.95 13.28 25.11
CA TYR A 196 6.16 14.09 24.98
C TYR A 196 6.00 15.12 23.87
N SER A 197 5.95 16.41 24.25
CA SER A 197 5.73 17.51 23.31
C SER A 197 6.73 17.52 22.15
N TRP A 198 8.02 17.28 22.41
CA TRP A 198 9.04 17.26 21.36
C TRP A 198 8.73 16.19 20.30
N LEU A 199 8.42 14.96 20.72
CA LEU A 199 8.13 13.85 19.81
C LEU A 199 6.82 14.08 19.06
N LYS A 200 5.78 14.59 19.74
CA LYS A 200 4.52 14.99 19.12
C LYS A 200 4.75 15.98 17.97
N TRP A 201 5.52 17.04 18.21
CA TRP A 201 5.81 18.04 17.19
C TRP A 201 6.73 17.52 16.10
N SER A 202 7.69 16.64 16.40
CA SER A 202 8.50 15.96 15.38
C SER A 202 7.65 15.07 14.46
N LEU A 203 6.67 14.34 15.01
CA LEU A 203 5.75 13.51 14.22
C LEU A 203 4.85 14.38 13.31
N ILE A 204 4.36 15.50 13.82
CA ILE A 204 3.58 16.46 13.02
C ILE A 204 4.45 17.06 11.90
N ALA A 205 5.69 17.46 12.23
CA ALA A 205 6.63 17.99 11.24
C ALA A 205 6.94 16.97 10.15
N LEU A 206 7.16 15.70 10.52
CA LEU A 206 7.35 14.60 9.56
C LEU A 206 6.13 14.46 8.64
N ALA A 207 4.92 14.42 9.19
CA ALA A 207 3.70 14.33 8.39
C ALA A 207 3.54 15.50 7.41
N VAL A 208 3.93 16.72 7.82
CA VAL A 208 3.91 17.90 6.93
C VAL A 208 4.96 17.77 5.81
N ILE A 209 6.19 17.40 6.15
CA ILE A 209 7.27 17.20 5.17
C ILE A 209 6.88 16.11 4.16
N GLU A 210 6.39 14.96 4.64
CA GLU A 210 5.96 13.86 3.79
C GLU A 210 4.74 14.23 2.94
N THR A 211 3.85 15.09 3.44
CA THR A 211 2.73 15.61 2.62
C THR A 211 3.27 16.43 1.45
N ILE A 212 4.25 17.31 1.68
CA ILE A 212 4.90 18.08 0.61
C ILE A 212 5.59 17.14 -0.38
N LEU A 213 6.38 16.18 0.11
CA LEU A 213 7.08 15.21 -0.74
C LEU A 213 6.10 14.32 -1.53
N LEU A 214 4.96 13.95 -0.94
CA LEU A 214 3.90 13.21 -1.60
C LEU A 214 3.37 13.97 -2.82
N PHE A 215 3.21 15.30 -2.76
CA PHE A 215 2.85 16.10 -3.93
C PHE A 215 3.91 16.04 -5.03
N TYR A 216 5.19 16.06 -4.68
CA TYR A 216 6.30 15.95 -5.65
C TYR A 216 6.48 14.56 -6.27
N THR A 217 5.80 13.52 -5.76
CA THR A 217 5.70 12.23 -6.48
C THR A 217 4.78 12.32 -7.70
N GLU A 218 3.95 13.36 -7.76
CA GLU A 218 2.91 13.59 -8.77
C GLU A 218 1.92 12.42 -8.93
N THR A 219 1.69 11.69 -7.84
CA THR A 219 0.76 10.54 -7.84
C THR A 219 -0.65 11.01 -7.47
N ARG A 220 -1.48 11.26 -8.48
CA ARG A 220 -2.86 11.77 -8.31
C ARG A 220 -3.70 10.97 -7.30
N GLY A 221 -3.59 9.64 -7.32
CA GLY A 221 -4.37 8.75 -6.45
C GLY A 221 -4.10 8.94 -4.96
N THR A 222 -2.87 9.27 -4.57
CA THR A 222 -2.52 9.47 -3.16
C THR A 222 -2.91 10.86 -2.67
N VAL A 223 -2.97 11.87 -3.54
CA VAL A 223 -3.56 13.18 -3.21
C VAL A 223 -5.04 13.00 -2.86
N ILE A 224 -5.79 12.30 -3.70
CA ILE A 224 -7.21 11.97 -3.42
C ILE A 224 -7.31 11.14 -2.13
N GLY A 225 -6.48 10.12 -1.97
CA GLY A 225 -6.46 9.28 -0.77
C GLY A 225 -6.18 10.06 0.52
N LEU A 226 -5.24 11.00 0.49
CA LEU A 226 -4.93 11.88 1.61
C LEU A 226 -6.12 12.79 1.94
N THR A 227 -6.69 13.48 0.95
CA THR A 227 -7.85 14.37 1.15
C THR A 227 -9.07 13.62 1.67
N LEU A 228 -9.40 12.46 1.11
CA LEU A 228 -10.52 11.64 1.56
C LEU A 228 -10.27 11.06 2.95
N GLY A 229 -9.05 10.57 3.22
CA GLY A 229 -8.69 10.02 4.52
C GLY A 229 -8.72 11.08 5.64
N LEU A 230 -8.21 12.28 5.39
CA LEU A 230 -8.29 13.41 6.33
C LEU A 230 -9.73 13.88 6.54
N THR A 231 -10.52 13.97 5.46
CA THR A 231 -11.95 14.29 5.54
C THR A 231 -12.70 13.26 6.40
N LEU A 232 -12.47 11.97 6.16
CA LEU A 232 -13.10 10.89 6.93
C LEU A 232 -12.67 10.93 8.40
N ALA A 233 -11.37 11.11 8.68
CA ALA A 233 -10.87 11.22 10.05
C ALA A 233 -11.50 12.41 10.78
N ALA A 234 -11.64 13.56 10.11
CA ALA A 234 -12.28 14.73 10.67
C ALA A 234 -13.79 14.51 10.88
N LEU A 235 -14.51 13.92 9.92
CA LEU A 235 -15.94 13.57 10.08
C LEU A 235 -16.17 12.62 11.25
N LEU A 236 -15.40 11.54 11.33
CA LEU A 236 -15.49 10.58 12.43
C LEU A 236 -15.20 11.26 13.78
N THR A 237 -14.19 12.13 13.84
CA THR A 237 -13.86 12.90 15.05
C THR A 237 -14.98 13.88 15.42
N ALA A 238 -15.59 14.55 14.44
CA ALA A 238 -16.70 15.47 14.66
C ALA A 238 -17.95 14.77 15.24
N VAL A 239 -18.18 13.50 14.89
CA VAL A 239 -19.33 12.74 15.37
C VAL A 239 -19.03 12.05 16.71
N THR A 240 -17.86 11.44 16.85
CA THR A 240 -17.55 10.51 17.96
C THR A 240 -16.81 11.14 19.14
N ALA A 241 -16.10 12.25 18.94
CA ALA A 241 -15.20 12.78 19.96
C ALA A 241 -15.86 13.83 20.88
N SER A 242 -15.11 14.26 21.90
CA SER A 242 -15.53 15.27 22.88
C SER A 242 -15.78 16.65 22.25
N ARG A 243 -16.56 17.52 22.90
CA ARG A 243 -16.94 18.86 22.36
C ARG A 243 -15.77 19.68 21.83
N ARG A 244 -14.62 19.63 22.51
CA ARG A 244 -13.38 20.32 22.09
C ARG A 244 -12.79 19.71 20.81
N ALA A 245 -12.72 18.38 20.74
CA ALA A 245 -12.23 17.67 19.56
C ALA A 245 -13.13 17.88 18.34
N ARG A 246 -14.46 17.99 18.55
CA ARG A 246 -15.41 18.33 17.47
C ARG A 246 -15.15 19.71 16.88
N GLY A 247 -14.76 20.69 17.71
CA GLY A 247 -14.38 22.02 17.23
C GLY A 247 -13.17 21.99 16.31
N TYR A 248 -12.12 21.26 16.68
CA TYR A 248 -10.94 21.06 15.82
C TYR A 248 -11.29 20.32 14.52
N ALA A 249 -12.14 19.30 14.60
CA ALA A 249 -12.59 18.56 13.44
C ALA A 249 -13.41 19.44 12.46
N ALA A 250 -14.31 20.28 12.98
CA ALA A 250 -15.05 21.24 12.16
C ALA A 250 -14.13 22.26 11.49
N GLY A 251 -13.13 22.78 12.21
CA GLY A 251 -12.11 23.66 11.65
C GLY A 251 -11.27 22.97 10.56
N ALA A 252 -10.89 21.71 10.77
CA ALA A 252 -10.16 20.93 9.77
C ALA A 252 -11.00 20.67 8.50
N LEU A 253 -12.28 20.33 8.65
CA LEU A 253 -13.20 20.16 7.52
C LEU A 253 -13.38 21.47 6.73
N ALA A 254 -13.60 22.58 7.44
CA ALA A 254 -13.70 23.90 6.81
C ALA A 254 -12.43 24.23 6.04
N LEU A 255 -11.24 23.98 6.62
CA LEU A 255 -9.96 24.19 5.96
C LEU A 255 -9.81 23.32 4.70
N ILE A 256 -10.15 22.02 4.77
CA ILE A 256 -10.08 21.13 3.61
C ILE A 256 -11.01 21.62 2.50
N LEU A 257 -12.25 22.02 2.84
CA LEU A 257 -13.21 22.56 1.87
C LEU A 257 -12.71 23.85 1.23
N VAL A 258 -12.13 24.76 2.01
CA VAL A 258 -11.55 26.02 1.50
C VAL A 258 -10.36 25.74 0.59
N LEU A 259 -9.45 24.83 0.97
CA LEU A 259 -8.29 24.49 0.16
C LEU A 259 -8.68 23.78 -1.15
N ALA A 260 -9.56 22.78 -1.08
CA ALA A 260 -10.01 22.04 -2.25
C ALA A 260 -10.86 22.91 -3.17
N GLY A 261 -11.81 23.67 -2.62
CA GLY A 261 -12.64 24.61 -3.37
C GLY A 261 -11.84 25.76 -3.98
N GLY A 262 -10.93 26.35 -3.20
CA GLY A 262 -10.03 27.40 -3.68
C GLY A 262 -9.11 26.90 -4.80
N PHE A 263 -8.53 25.70 -4.64
CA PHE A 263 -7.73 25.07 -5.70
C PHE A 263 -8.55 24.81 -6.96
N TYR A 264 -9.77 24.28 -6.82
CA TYR A 264 -10.67 24.04 -7.95
C TYR A 264 -11.00 25.34 -8.71
N LEU A 265 -11.29 26.42 -8.00
CA LEU A 265 -11.55 27.74 -8.60
C LEU A 265 -10.30 28.34 -9.25
N ALA A 266 -9.12 28.09 -8.68
CA ALA A 266 -7.84 28.58 -9.20
C ALA A 266 -7.23 27.68 -10.29
N ARG A 267 -7.87 26.56 -10.66
CA ARG A 267 -7.26 25.52 -11.51
C ARG A 267 -6.81 26.03 -12.88
N ASP A 268 -7.50 27.02 -13.43
CA ASP A 268 -7.24 27.60 -14.75
C ASP A 268 -6.32 28.84 -14.66
N SER A 269 -5.89 29.23 -13.46
CA SER A 269 -4.98 30.36 -13.25
C SER A 269 -3.56 30.05 -13.74
N SER A 270 -2.81 31.10 -14.11
CA SER A 270 -1.40 30.98 -14.48
C SER A 270 -0.54 30.38 -13.37
N PHE A 271 -0.89 30.61 -12.10
CA PHE A 271 -0.19 30.00 -10.96
C PHE A 271 -0.27 28.47 -10.97
N VAL A 272 -1.45 27.90 -11.26
CA VAL A 272 -1.64 26.44 -11.34
C VAL A 272 -1.10 25.89 -12.66
N GLN A 273 -1.39 26.53 -13.78
CA GLN A 273 -1.00 26.05 -15.11
C GLN A 273 0.52 26.10 -15.36
N ASN A 274 1.24 27.04 -14.72
CA ASN A 274 2.70 27.13 -14.85
C ASN A 274 3.46 26.21 -13.87
N ASN A 275 2.76 25.49 -12.99
CA ASN A 275 3.38 24.55 -12.07
C ASN A 275 2.98 23.12 -12.45
N HIS A 276 3.94 22.33 -12.92
CA HIS A 276 3.69 20.97 -13.40
C HIS A 276 2.97 20.08 -12.36
N VAL A 277 3.36 20.15 -11.08
CA VAL A 277 2.74 19.37 -10.01
C VAL A 277 1.28 19.76 -9.83
N LEU A 278 0.99 21.06 -9.75
CA LEU A 278 -0.38 21.56 -9.57
C LEU A 278 -1.24 21.27 -10.81
N GLN A 279 -0.67 21.43 -12.01
CA GLN A 279 -1.35 21.14 -13.26
C GLN A 279 -1.78 19.68 -13.35
N ARG A 280 -0.93 18.72 -12.91
CA ARG A 280 -1.32 17.29 -12.88
C ARG A 280 -2.48 17.00 -11.93
N ILE A 281 -2.63 17.77 -10.85
CA ILE A 281 -3.76 17.62 -9.92
C ILE A 281 -5.01 18.28 -10.52
N ALA A 282 -4.86 19.46 -11.14
CA ALA A 282 -5.94 20.17 -11.80
C ALA A 282 -6.53 19.42 -13.01
N SER A 283 -5.69 18.65 -13.72
CA SER A 283 -6.09 17.86 -14.89
C SER A 283 -6.70 16.50 -14.56
N ILE A 284 -6.96 16.19 -13.28
CA ILE A 284 -7.69 14.98 -12.91
C ILE A 284 -9.08 15.02 -13.54
N SER A 285 -9.31 14.15 -14.52
CA SER A 285 -10.56 14.08 -15.27
C SER A 285 -11.10 12.65 -15.31
N LEU A 286 -12.42 12.51 -15.52
CA LEU A 286 -13.04 11.22 -15.79
C LEU A 286 -12.64 10.67 -17.17
N ALA A 287 -12.26 11.54 -18.11
CA ALA A 287 -11.83 11.15 -19.45
C ALA A 287 -10.50 10.37 -19.43
N ASP A 288 -9.59 10.73 -18.51
CA ASP A 288 -8.36 9.96 -18.23
C ASP A 288 -8.66 8.54 -17.73
N GLY A 289 -9.89 8.29 -17.27
CA GLY A 289 -10.39 6.98 -16.87
C GLY A 289 -10.80 6.08 -18.03
N GLN A 290 -10.98 6.59 -19.25
CA GLN A 290 -11.57 5.84 -20.35
C GLN A 290 -10.78 4.57 -20.69
N THR A 291 -9.45 4.67 -20.79
CA THR A 291 -8.57 3.51 -20.98
C THR A 291 -8.77 2.47 -19.87
N ARG A 292 -8.93 2.91 -18.62
CA ARG A 292 -9.19 2.00 -17.48
C ARG A 292 -10.58 1.39 -17.54
N PHE A 293 -11.60 2.13 -17.96
CA PHE A 293 -12.95 1.60 -18.13
C PHE A 293 -12.99 0.51 -19.20
N THR A 294 -12.29 0.69 -20.32
CA THR A 294 -12.11 -0.36 -21.34
C THR A 294 -11.34 -1.56 -20.77
N ILE A 295 -10.28 -1.33 -19.99
CA ILE A 295 -9.56 -2.44 -19.33
C ILE A 295 -10.45 -3.18 -18.33
N TRP A 296 -11.31 -2.48 -17.61
CA TRP A 296 -12.23 -3.08 -16.65
C TRP A 296 -13.36 -3.84 -17.33
N SER A 297 -13.89 -3.37 -18.47
CA SER A 297 -14.87 -4.14 -19.23
C SER A 297 -14.28 -5.48 -19.69
N MET A 298 -13.04 -5.49 -20.20
CA MET A 298 -12.32 -6.73 -20.52
C MET A 298 -12.10 -7.61 -19.28
N ALA A 299 -11.74 -7.02 -18.13
CA ALA A 299 -11.60 -7.75 -16.88
C ALA A 299 -12.92 -8.41 -16.45
N PHE A 300 -14.05 -7.72 -16.61
CA PHE A 300 -15.38 -8.27 -16.31
C PHE A 300 -15.74 -9.45 -17.23
N GLU A 301 -15.36 -9.43 -18.51
CA GLU A 301 -15.51 -10.60 -19.37
C GLU A 301 -14.68 -11.79 -18.85
N GLY A 302 -13.44 -11.54 -18.42
CA GLY A 302 -12.61 -12.55 -17.76
C GLY A 302 -13.26 -13.13 -16.49
N VAL A 303 -13.88 -12.28 -15.66
CA VAL A 303 -14.62 -12.73 -14.47
C VAL A 303 -15.85 -13.54 -14.84
N ARG A 304 -16.61 -13.14 -15.88
CA ARG A 304 -17.78 -13.90 -16.35
C ARG A 304 -17.41 -15.29 -16.84
N GLU A 305 -16.24 -15.45 -17.48
CA GLU A 305 -15.76 -16.75 -17.93
C GLU A 305 -15.32 -17.65 -16.77
N ARG A 306 -14.67 -17.07 -15.74
CA ARG A 306 -14.14 -17.83 -14.59
C ARG A 306 -14.50 -17.16 -13.25
N PRO A 307 -15.78 -17.17 -12.83
CA PRO A 307 -16.26 -16.31 -11.74
C PRO A 307 -15.80 -16.73 -10.35
N LEU A 308 -15.44 -18.01 -10.16
CA LEU A 308 -14.97 -18.54 -8.88
C LEU A 308 -13.44 -18.45 -8.81
N ILE A 309 -12.75 -19.34 -9.51
CA ILE A 309 -11.29 -19.46 -9.43
C ILE A 309 -10.54 -18.35 -10.20
N GLY A 310 -11.20 -17.62 -11.10
CA GLY A 310 -10.54 -16.60 -11.91
C GLY A 310 -9.46 -17.17 -12.84
N TRP A 311 -8.49 -16.30 -13.15
CA TRP A 311 -7.37 -16.60 -14.06
C TRP A 311 -6.02 -16.76 -13.35
N GLY A 312 -6.04 -16.75 -12.01
CA GLY A 312 -4.85 -16.70 -11.16
C GLY A 312 -4.14 -15.34 -11.16
N GLN A 313 -3.23 -15.15 -10.20
CA GLN A 313 -2.31 -14.01 -10.18
C GLN A 313 -1.44 -13.97 -11.43
N GLU A 314 -1.05 -12.78 -11.85
CA GLU A 314 -0.27 -12.55 -13.07
C GLU A 314 -0.89 -13.09 -14.37
N GLY A 315 -2.18 -13.47 -14.35
CA GLY A 315 -2.90 -14.07 -15.48
C GLY A 315 -3.75 -13.08 -16.29
N PHE A 316 -3.80 -11.80 -15.93
CA PHE A 316 -4.65 -10.83 -16.65
C PHE A 316 -4.23 -10.65 -18.11
N ASN A 317 -2.95 -10.85 -18.45
CA ASN A 317 -2.50 -10.80 -19.84
C ASN A 317 -3.26 -11.79 -20.74
N TYR A 318 -3.71 -12.94 -20.21
CA TYR A 318 -4.53 -13.88 -20.96
C TYR A 318 -5.93 -13.32 -21.24
N VAL A 319 -6.54 -12.67 -20.25
CA VAL A 319 -7.84 -11.99 -20.39
C VAL A 319 -7.73 -10.84 -21.37
N PHE A 320 -6.71 -9.99 -21.20
CA PHE A 320 -6.44 -8.86 -22.06
C PHE A 320 -6.27 -9.28 -23.53
N ASN A 321 -5.46 -10.30 -23.79
CA ASN A 321 -5.25 -10.79 -25.16
C ASN A 321 -6.50 -11.44 -25.75
N LYS A 322 -7.33 -12.10 -24.94
CA LYS A 322 -8.55 -12.77 -25.40
C LYS A 322 -9.66 -11.79 -25.72
N TYR A 323 -9.79 -10.73 -24.93
CA TYR A 323 -10.87 -9.74 -25.03
C TYR A 323 -10.40 -8.38 -25.53
N TYR A 324 -9.23 -8.33 -26.19
CA TYR A 324 -8.57 -7.10 -26.58
C TYR A 324 -9.50 -6.17 -27.36
N ASP A 325 -9.62 -4.93 -26.89
CA ASP A 325 -10.35 -3.87 -27.57
C ASP A 325 -9.40 -3.06 -28.48
N PRO A 326 -9.61 -3.04 -29.81
CA PRO A 326 -8.75 -2.31 -30.74
C PRO A 326 -8.63 -0.81 -30.48
N SER A 327 -9.58 -0.19 -29.75
CA SER A 327 -9.47 1.21 -29.34
C SER A 327 -8.23 1.50 -28.48
N LEU A 328 -7.65 0.48 -27.85
CA LEU A 328 -6.44 0.57 -27.03
C LEU A 328 -5.15 0.62 -27.86
N TYR A 329 -5.22 0.38 -29.17
CA TYR A 329 -4.04 0.37 -30.04
C TYR A 329 -3.25 1.70 -29.99
N ASN A 330 -3.96 2.83 -29.95
CA ASN A 330 -3.37 4.16 -29.87
C ASN A 330 -2.93 4.58 -28.46
N GLN A 331 -3.11 3.70 -27.48
CA GLN A 331 -2.74 3.92 -26.08
C GLN A 331 -1.56 3.03 -25.74
N GLU A 332 -1.76 2.03 -24.90
CA GLU A 332 -0.75 1.03 -24.56
C GLU A 332 -1.23 -0.34 -25.06
N PRO A 333 -0.46 -0.99 -25.95
CA PRO A 333 -0.94 -2.15 -26.69
C PRO A 333 -0.95 -3.44 -25.86
N TRP A 334 -0.47 -3.40 -24.61
CA TRP A 334 -0.47 -4.54 -23.72
C TRP A 334 -0.67 -4.11 -22.26
N PHE A 335 -1.50 -4.84 -21.53
CA PHE A 335 -1.63 -4.71 -20.08
C PHE A 335 -1.57 -6.08 -19.43
N ASP A 336 -0.79 -6.20 -18.37
CA ASP A 336 -0.68 -7.40 -17.57
C ASP A 336 -1.40 -7.30 -16.22
N ARG A 337 -2.05 -6.16 -15.94
CA ARG A 337 -2.98 -5.95 -14.84
C ARG A 337 -4.13 -5.01 -15.22
N ALA A 338 -5.26 -5.16 -14.51
CA ALA A 338 -6.41 -4.27 -14.66
C ALA A 338 -6.22 -2.87 -14.01
N HIS A 339 -5.03 -2.57 -13.47
CA HIS A 339 -4.74 -1.39 -12.63
C HIS A 339 -5.77 -1.13 -11.50
N ASN A 340 -6.44 -2.19 -11.08
CA ASN A 340 -7.33 -2.26 -9.94
C ASN A 340 -7.24 -3.70 -9.41
N ALA A 341 -6.73 -3.86 -8.18
CA ALA A 341 -6.51 -5.16 -7.57
C ALA A 341 -7.82 -5.94 -7.30
N PHE A 342 -8.97 -5.25 -7.31
CA PHE A 342 -10.30 -5.80 -7.03
C PHE A 342 -11.12 -6.09 -8.29
N ALA A 343 -10.92 -5.35 -9.39
CA ALA A 343 -11.67 -5.52 -10.63
C ALA A 343 -11.46 -6.89 -11.29
N LEU A 344 -10.32 -7.54 -11.03
CA LEU A 344 -10.07 -8.93 -11.46
C LEU A 344 -10.62 -9.98 -10.48
N ARG A 345 -11.08 -9.56 -9.30
CA ARG A 345 -11.14 -10.41 -8.10
C ARG A 345 -12.53 -10.62 -7.53
N TYR A 346 -13.51 -9.84 -7.98
CA TYR A 346 -14.88 -9.95 -7.50
C TYR A 346 -15.89 -9.81 -8.65
N GLY A 347 -16.56 -10.91 -8.98
CA GLY A 347 -17.85 -10.88 -9.67
C GLY A 347 -18.96 -10.65 -8.66
N PHE A 348 -19.23 -9.40 -8.29
CA PHE A 348 -20.49 -9.05 -7.64
C PHE A 348 -21.54 -8.71 -8.70
N ARG A 349 -22.62 -9.48 -8.66
CA ARG A 349 -23.73 -9.48 -9.61
C ARG A 349 -24.63 -8.26 -9.40
N THR A 350 -24.46 -7.22 -10.20
CA THR A 350 -25.49 -6.21 -10.47
C THR A 350 -25.22 -5.56 -11.84
N ALA A 351 -25.62 -6.23 -12.92
CA ALA A 351 -25.74 -5.64 -14.25
C ALA A 351 -26.63 -6.53 -15.14
N LEU A 352 -27.81 -6.89 -14.62
CA LEU A 352 -28.78 -7.73 -15.35
C LEU A 352 -30.13 -7.04 -15.60
N GLU A 353 -30.25 -5.73 -15.40
CA GLU A 353 -31.53 -5.04 -15.57
C GLU A 353 -31.61 -3.96 -16.68
N GLU A 354 -30.50 -3.56 -17.33
CA GLU A 354 -30.57 -2.46 -18.32
C GLU A 354 -30.49 -2.87 -19.80
N SER A 355 -30.38 -4.15 -20.16
CA SER A 355 -30.31 -4.56 -21.58
C SER A 355 -31.61 -5.12 -22.17
N ARG A 356 -32.75 -4.99 -21.49
CA ARG A 356 -34.03 -5.58 -21.95
C ARG A 356 -35.07 -4.62 -22.54
N THR A 357 -34.75 -3.35 -22.76
CA THR A 357 -35.74 -2.40 -23.30
C THR A 357 -35.19 -1.53 -24.42
N LEU A 358 -34.68 -2.13 -25.50
CA LEU A 358 -34.60 -1.46 -26.81
C LEU A 358 -34.67 -2.50 -27.95
N ALA A 359 -35.89 -2.92 -28.27
CA ALA A 359 -36.37 -3.39 -29.57
C ALA A 359 -37.91 -3.24 -29.52
N PRO A 360 -38.56 -2.69 -30.56
CA PRO A 360 -38.46 -3.13 -31.95
C PRO A 360 -37.70 -2.19 -32.88
#